data_AF-C6S8V2-F1
#
_entry.id   AF-C6S8V2-F1
#
_cell.length_a   1.000
_cell.length_b   1.000
_cell.length_c   1.000
_cell.angle_alpha   90.00
_cell.angle_beta   90.00
_cell.angle_gamma   90.00
#
_symmetry.space_group_name_H-M   'P 1'
#
loop_
_entity.id
_entity.type
_entity.pdbx_description
1 polymer ?
#
loop_
_entity_poly.entity_id
_entity_poly.type
_entity_poly.pdbx_seq_one_letter_code
_entity_poly.pdbx_strand_id
1 'polypeptide(L)'
;MKIRWRYGIAFPLILAVALGGLSAWLGRISEVEIEEVRLNPDEPQYTMDGLDGRRFDEQGYLKEHLSSKGAKQFPESSDIHFDSPHLVFFQEGRLLYEVGSDEAVYHTENKQVLFKNNVVLTKTADGKRQAGKVEAEKLHVDTESQYAQTDTPVSFQYGASHGQAGGMTYDHKTGMLNFSSKVKATIYDTKDM
;
A
#
# COMPACT_ATOMS: atom_id res chain seq x y z
N MET A 1 35.15 75.19 -24.26
CA MET A 1 35.15 73.81 -23.73
C MET A 1 34.86 72.86 -24.90
N LYS A 2 35.88 72.23 -25.49
CA LYS A 2 35.74 71.37 -26.68
C LYS A 2 35.39 69.95 -26.24
N ILE A 3 34.15 69.54 -26.47
CA ILE A 3 33.67 68.17 -26.26
C ILE A 3 34.32 67.27 -27.32
N ARG A 4 35.32 66.49 -26.92
CA ARG A 4 35.92 65.43 -27.75
C ARG A 4 34.99 64.23 -27.70
N TRP A 5 34.32 63.94 -28.82
CA TRP A 5 33.44 62.78 -28.94
C TRP A 5 34.21 61.47 -28.66
N ARG A 6 33.71 60.70 -27.69
CA ARG A 6 34.27 59.46 -27.16
C ARG A 6 33.92 58.29 -28.08
N TYR A 7 34.54 58.22 -29.26
CA TYR A 7 34.36 57.07 -30.19
C TYR A 7 34.77 55.72 -29.57
N GLY A 8 35.58 55.71 -28.51
CA GLY A 8 35.96 54.49 -27.79
C GLY A 8 34.83 53.82 -27.00
N ILE A 9 33.69 54.47 -26.79
CA ILE A 9 32.57 53.92 -26.00
C ILE A 9 31.42 53.42 -26.88
N ALA A 10 31.32 53.89 -28.12
CA ALA A 10 30.29 53.43 -29.05
C ALA A 10 30.46 51.92 -29.38
N PHE A 11 31.70 51.48 -29.60
CA PHE A 11 32.01 50.08 -29.88
C PHE A 11 31.58 49.11 -28.76
N PRO A 12 31.98 49.27 -27.48
CA PRO A 12 31.54 48.36 -26.42
C PRO A 12 30.03 48.42 -26.17
N LEU A 13 29.37 49.57 -26.39
CA LEU A 13 27.91 49.68 -26.29
C LEU A 13 27.19 48.88 -27.37
N ILE A 14 27.61 49.01 -28.63
CA ILE A 14 27.04 48.25 -29.76
C ILE A 14 27.26 46.75 -29.55
N LEU A 15 28.46 46.37 -29.12
CA LEU A 15 28.80 44.97 -28.83
C LEU A 15 27.94 44.42 -27.68
N ALA A 16 27.71 45.20 -26.62
CA ALA A 16 26.86 44.81 -25.50
C ALA A 16 25.40 44.62 -25.91
N VAL A 17 24.86 45.50 -26.79
CA VAL A 17 23.50 45.35 -27.33
C VAL A 17 23.40 44.11 -28.22
N ALA A 18 24.40 43.87 -29.09
CA ALA A 18 24.43 42.70 -29.96
C ALA A 18 24.51 41.39 -29.15
N LEU A 19 25.41 41.33 -28.16
CA LEU A 19 25.51 40.19 -27.24
C LEU A 19 24.24 40.01 -26.41
N GLY A 20 23.64 41.10 -25.91
CA GLY A 20 22.39 41.04 -25.15
C GLY A 20 21.22 40.52 -26.00
N GLY A 21 21.11 40.97 -27.25
CA GLY A 21 20.11 40.50 -28.19
C GLY A 21 20.30 39.03 -28.57
N LEU A 22 21.54 38.62 -28.85
CA LEU A 22 21.88 37.22 -29.14
C LEU A 22 21.61 36.32 -27.92
N SER A 23 21.94 36.76 -26.71
CA SER A 23 21.65 36.02 -25.47
C SER A 23 20.15 35.91 -25.20
N ALA A 24 19.38 36.97 -25.43
CA ALA A 24 17.93 36.94 -25.28
C ALA A 24 17.27 36.01 -26.32
N TRP A 25 17.76 36.04 -27.57
CA TRP A 25 17.29 35.19 -28.64
C TRP A 25 17.65 33.71 -28.40
N LEU A 26 18.88 33.45 -27.98
CA LEU A 26 19.34 32.12 -27.58
C LEU A 26 18.53 31.59 -26.39
N GLY A 27 18.26 32.43 -25.39
CA GLY A 27 17.42 32.07 -24.24
C GLY A 27 16.03 31.64 -24.67
N ARG A 28 15.43 32.32 -25.65
CA ARG A 28 14.10 31.97 -26.17
C ARG A 28 14.08 30.70 -27.02
N ILE A 29 15.13 30.42 -27.79
CA ILE A 29 15.22 29.19 -28.59
C ILE A 29 15.60 27.98 -27.71
N SER A 30 16.35 28.23 -26.63
CA SER A 30 16.77 27.19 -25.69
C SER A 30 15.72 26.93 -24.60
N GLU A 31 14.61 27.66 -24.61
CA GLU A 31 13.46 27.41 -23.75
C GLU A 31 12.79 26.12 -24.23
N VAL A 32 13.22 25.00 -23.67
CA VAL A 32 12.58 23.71 -23.86
C VAL A 32 11.24 23.79 -23.15
N GLU A 33 10.16 23.86 -23.92
CA GLU A 33 8.81 23.68 -23.41
C GLU A 33 8.70 22.21 -22.99
N ILE A 34 8.92 21.94 -21.70
CA ILE A 34 8.71 20.63 -21.11
C ILE A 34 7.20 20.48 -21.00
N GLU A 35 6.58 19.99 -22.07
CA GLU A 35 5.20 19.54 -22.01
C GLU A 35 5.18 18.29 -21.12
N GLU A 36 4.52 18.38 -19.96
CA GLU A 36 4.31 17.22 -19.11
C GLU A 36 3.44 16.21 -19.87
N VAL A 37 4.09 15.21 -20.46
CA VAL A 37 3.39 14.10 -21.11
C VAL A 37 2.64 13.33 -20.02
N ARG A 38 1.32 13.49 -19.99
CA ARG A 38 0.46 12.69 -19.12
C ARG A 38 0.62 11.21 -19.47
N LEU A 39 0.96 10.41 -18.47
CA LEU A 39 1.03 8.97 -18.60
C LEU A 39 -0.38 8.39 -18.82
N ASN A 40 -0.44 7.28 -19.54
CA ASN A 40 -1.70 6.55 -19.73
C ASN A 40 -2.16 5.98 -18.36
N PRO A 41 -3.33 6.40 -17.83
CA PRO A 41 -3.79 5.93 -16.52
C PRO A 41 -4.09 4.42 -16.46
N ASP A 42 -4.32 3.79 -17.61
CA ASP A 42 -4.60 2.35 -17.70
C ASP A 42 -3.32 1.49 -17.76
N GLU A 43 -2.15 2.13 -17.87
CA GLU A 43 -0.86 1.45 -17.88
C GLU A 43 -0.11 1.67 -16.57
N PRO A 44 0.49 0.63 -15.97
CA PRO A 44 1.23 0.78 -14.72
C PRO A 44 2.47 1.66 -14.94
N GLN A 45 2.61 2.70 -14.13
CA GLN A 45 3.82 3.53 -14.08
C GLN A 45 4.97 2.80 -13.39
N TYR A 46 4.65 2.00 -12.36
CA TYR A 46 5.61 1.17 -11.66
C TYR A 46 5.13 -0.28 -11.63
N THR A 47 6.06 -1.19 -11.85
CA THR A 47 5.86 -2.63 -11.72
C THR A 47 7.00 -3.21 -10.89
N MET A 48 6.68 -4.22 -10.09
CA MET A 48 7.63 -4.95 -9.26
C MET A 48 7.35 -6.43 -9.42
N ASP A 49 8.39 -7.23 -9.61
CA ASP A 49 8.31 -8.69 -9.68
C ASP A 49 9.00 -9.30 -8.47
N GLY A 50 8.36 -10.28 -7.83
CA GLY A 50 8.91 -11.01 -6.68
C GLY A 50 9.18 -10.12 -5.47
N LEU A 51 8.12 -9.67 -4.80
CA LEU A 51 8.22 -8.78 -3.65
C LEU A 51 8.43 -9.57 -2.34
N ASP A 52 9.43 -9.17 -1.56
CA ASP A 52 9.68 -9.61 -0.17
C ASP A 52 9.98 -8.37 0.68
N GLY A 53 8.98 -7.85 1.38
CA GLY A 53 9.05 -6.65 2.20
C GLY A 53 8.95 -6.97 3.69
N ARG A 54 9.81 -6.39 4.51
CA ARG A 54 9.81 -6.60 5.98
C ARG A 54 9.74 -5.27 6.71
N ARG A 55 8.87 -5.19 7.72
CA ARG A 55 8.73 -4.02 8.60
C ARG A 55 9.09 -4.40 10.02
N PHE A 56 9.91 -3.55 10.64
CA PHE A 56 10.37 -3.72 12.02
C PHE A 56 9.73 -2.66 12.91
N ASP A 57 9.56 -2.98 14.20
CA ASP A 57 9.17 -2.01 15.22
C ASP A 57 10.36 -1.17 15.71
N GLU A 58 10.10 -0.22 16.61
CA GLU A 58 11.11 0.68 17.19
C GLU A 58 12.19 -0.07 17.99
N GLN A 59 11.89 -1.27 18.45
CA GLN A 59 12.82 -2.14 19.19
C GLN A 59 13.63 -3.04 18.25
N GLY A 60 13.33 -3.03 16.95
CA GLY A 60 14.00 -3.84 15.93
C GLY A 60 13.43 -5.25 15.77
N TYR A 61 12.29 -5.58 16.39
CA TYR A 61 11.62 -6.85 16.15
C TYR A 61 10.85 -6.81 14.83
N LEU A 62 10.83 -7.94 14.12
CA LEU A 62 9.98 -8.10 12.95
C LEU A 62 8.52 -7.91 13.39
N LYS A 63 7.82 -7.01 12.72
CA LYS A 63 6.41 -6.68 12.95
C LYS A 63 5.53 -7.21 11.82
N GLU A 64 5.98 -7.05 10.58
CA GLU A 64 5.25 -7.51 9.39
C GLU A 64 6.21 -8.04 8.33
N HIS A 65 5.73 -9.03 7.58
CA HIS A 65 6.39 -9.56 6.40
C HIS A 65 5.37 -9.71 5.28
N LEU A 66 5.56 -8.98 4.19
CA LEU A 66 4.76 -9.05 2.99
C LEU A 66 5.54 -9.78 1.90
N SER A 67 4.94 -10.80 1.31
CA SER A 67 5.45 -11.44 0.10
C SER A 67 4.37 -11.41 -0.99
N SER A 68 4.77 -11.28 -2.26
CA SER A 68 3.82 -11.23 -3.38
C SER A 68 4.54 -11.58 -4.68
N LYS A 69 3.80 -12.15 -5.65
CA LYS A 69 4.36 -12.44 -6.98
C LYS A 69 4.74 -11.17 -7.74
N GLY A 70 3.98 -10.10 -7.54
CA GLY A 70 4.28 -8.81 -8.13
C GLY A 70 3.35 -7.71 -7.66
N ALA A 71 3.75 -6.46 -7.89
CA ALA A 71 2.98 -5.29 -7.54
C ALA A 71 2.96 -4.28 -8.69
N LYS A 72 1.89 -3.48 -8.77
CA LYS A 72 1.70 -2.45 -9.78
C LYS A 72 1.15 -1.18 -9.16
N GLN A 73 1.61 -0.04 -9.65
CA GLN A 73 1.06 1.27 -9.32
C GLN A 73 0.76 2.03 -10.62
N PHE A 74 -0.43 2.61 -10.70
CA PHE A 74 -0.90 3.38 -11.85
C PHE A 74 -0.61 4.88 -11.69
N PRO A 75 -0.48 5.65 -12.79
CA PRO A 75 -0.42 7.10 -12.74
C PRO A 75 -1.62 7.70 -11.99
N GLU A 76 -1.43 8.88 -11.39
CA GLU A 76 -2.47 9.63 -10.67
C GLU A 76 -3.09 8.88 -9.47
N SER A 77 -2.57 7.71 -9.10
CA SER A 77 -3.00 6.92 -7.95
C SER A 77 -1.83 6.57 -7.04
N SER A 78 -2.07 6.65 -5.73
CA SER A 78 -1.15 6.17 -4.70
C SER A 78 -1.42 4.72 -4.28
N ASP A 79 -2.39 4.07 -4.92
CA ASP A 79 -2.78 2.69 -4.64
C ASP A 79 -1.78 1.70 -5.23
N ILE A 80 -1.47 0.67 -4.44
CA ILE A 80 -0.58 -0.42 -4.86
C ILE A 80 -1.40 -1.69 -5.01
N HIS A 81 -1.39 -2.25 -6.21
CA HIS A 81 -2.09 -3.48 -6.55
C HIS A 81 -1.11 -4.65 -6.46
N PHE A 82 -1.41 -5.66 -5.64
CA PHE A 82 -0.60 -6.85 -5.43
C PHE A 82 -1.24 -8.08 -6.08
N ASP A 83 -0.40 -8.92 -6.70
CA ASP A 83 -0.75 -10.26 -7.16
C ASP A 83 -0.28 -11.31 -6.15
N SER A 84 -1.20 -12.17 -5.74
CA SER A 84 -0.99 -13.26 -4.80
C SER A 84 -0.26 -12.82 -3.51
N PRO A 85 -0.75 -11.77 -2.81
CA PRO A 85 -0.09 -11.29 -1.60
C PRO A 85 -0.27 -12.26 -0.43
N HIS A 86 0.78 -12.36 0.39
CA HIS A 86 0.78 -13.05 1.68
C HIS A 86 1.42 -12.14 2.72
N LEU A 87 0.62 -11.68 3.67
CA LEU A 87 1.01 -10.75 4.72
C LEU A 87 0.98 -11.44 6.08
N VAL A 88 2.12 -11.41 6.77
CA VAL A 88 2.35 -12.09 8.04
C VAL A 88 2.63 -11.06 9.12
N PHE A 89 1.93 -11.16 10.24
CA PHE A 89 2.06 -10.25 11.37
C PHE A 89 2.73 -10.93 12.56
N PHE A 90 3.59 -10.18 13.24
CA PHE A 90 4.37 -10.62 14.37
C PHE A 90 4.22 -9.64 15.55
N GLN A 91 4.34 -10.18 16.77
CA GLN A 91 4.44 -9.39 17.99
C GLN A 91 5.56 -9.96 18.84
N GLU A 92 6.54 -9.10 19.17
CA GLU A 92 7.76 -9.51 19.89
C GLU A 92 8.45 -10.71 19.23
N GLY A 93 8.48 -10.73 17.88
CA GLY A 93 9.05 -11.81 17.08
C GLY A 93 8.22 -13.10 17.00
N ARG A 94 7.05 -13.18 17.64
CA ARG A 94 6.14 -14.34 17.54
C ARG A 94 5.06 -14.11 16.48
N LEU A 95 4.80 -15.13 15.67
CA LEU A 95 3.73 -15.13 14.68
C LEU A 95 2.37 -14.93 15.36
N LEU A 96 1.62 -13.93 14.92
CA LEU A 96 0.28 -13.64 15.42
C LEU A 96 -0.81 -14.19 14.49
N TYR A 97 -0.81 -13.67 13.27
CA TYR A 97 -1.76 -14.04 12.23
C TYR A 97 -1.14 -13.76 10.86
N GLU A 98 -1.69 -14.41 9.84
CA GLU A 98 -1.34 -14.23 8.45
C GLU A 98 -2.61 -14.10 7.61
N VAL A 99 -2.52 -13.35 6.53
CA VAL A 99 -3.60 -13.15 5.57
C VAL A 99 -3.04 -13.26 4.16
N GLY A 100 -3.71 -14.05 3.33
CA GLY A 100 -3.40 -14.18 1.91
C GLY A 100 -4.65 -14.10 1.05
N SER A 101 -4.46 -13.78 -0.23
CA SER A 101 -5.51 -13.76 -1.25
C SER A 101 -4.90 -13.84 -2.65
N ASP A 102 -5.74 -13.91 -3.69
CA ASP A 102 -5.24 -13.84 -5.06
C ASP A 102 -4.87 -12.41 -5.47
N GLU A 103 -5.59 -11.41 -4.96
CA GLU A 103 -5.33 -10.00 -5.23
C GLU A 103 -5.44 -9.17 -3.95
N ALA A 104 -4.66 -8.10 -3.84
CA ALA A 104 -4.95 -7.05 -2.86
C ALA A 104 -4.68 -5.66 -3.41
N VAL A 105 -5.36 -4.66 -2.84
CA VAL A 105 -5.10 -3.24 -3.09
C VAL A 105 -4.75 -2.59 -1.77
N TYR A 106 -3.59 -1.94 -1.70
CA TYR A 106 -3.20 -1.11 -0.56
C TYR A 106 -3.42 0.36 -0.90
N HIS A 107 -4.30 0.98 -0.13
CA HIS A 107 -4.61 2.39 -0.19
C HIS A 107 -3.67 3.15 0.74
N THR A 108 -2.66 3.80 0.16
CA THR A 108 -1.59 4.43 0.94
C THR A 108 -2.08 5.61 1.78
N GLU A 109 -3.09 6.35 1.32
CA GLU A 109 -3.60 7.55 1.99
C GLU A 109 -4.28 7.26 3.33
N ASN A 110 -5.07 6.19 3.38
CA ASN A 110 -5.84 5.79 4.57
C ASN A 110 -5.27 4.54 5.25
N LYS A 111 -4.16 3.98 4.73
CA LYS A 111 -3.45 2.80 5.24
C LYS A 111 -4.35 1.56 5.37
N GLN A 112 -5.25 1.40 4.41
CA GLN A 112 -6.17 0.27 4.32
C GLN A 112 -5.74 -0.71 3.24
N VAL A 113 -5.90 -1.99 3.51
CA VAL A 113 -5.70 -3.07 2.55
C VAL A 113 -7.05 -3.71 2.24
N LEU A 114 -7.35 -3.89 0.97
CA LEU A 114 -8.48 -4.68 0.50
C LEU A 114 -7.95 -5.95 -0.15
N PHE A 115 -8.10 -7.08 0.54
CA PHE A 115 -7.85 -8.42 0.00
C PHE A 115 -9.08 -8.88 -0.78
N LYS A 116 -8.86 -9.50 -1.95
CA LYS A 116 -9.91 -9.96 -2.86
C LYS A 116 -9.58 -11.35 -3.38
N ASN A 117 -10.63 -12.15 -3.53
CA ASN A 117 -10.65 -13.51 -4.09
C ASN A 117 -9.82 -14.49 -3.23
N ASN A 118 -10.47 -15.56 -2.77
CA ASN A 118 -9.83 -16.61 -1.97
C ASN A 118 -9.07 -16.07 -0.75
N VAL A 119 -9.68 -15.14 0.00
CA VAL A 119 -9.05 -14.55 1.18
C VAL A 119 -9.02 -15.58 2.31
N VAL A 120 -7.84 -15.84 2.85
CA VAL A 120 -7.64 -16.74 3.99
C VAL A 120 -6.89 -15.99 5.08
N LEU A 121 -7.54 -15.83 6.23
CA LEU A 121 -6.94 -15.33 7.47
C LEU A 121 -6.69 -16.50 8.41
N THR A 122 -5.44 -16.70 8.81
CA THR A 122 -5.05 -17.77 9.75
C THR A 122 -4.45 -17.15 11.00
N LYS A 123 -4.91 -17.61 12.17
CA LYS A 123 -4.33 -17.31 13.48
C LYS A 123 -3.69 -18.56 14.04
N THR A 124 -2.44 -18.45 14.46
CA THR A 124 -1.76 -19.55 15.16
C THR A 124 -2.27 -19.64 16.60
N ALA A 125 -2.34 -20.87 17.11
CA ALA A 125 -2.61 -21.11 18.53
C ALA A 125 -1.55 -20.43 19.40
N ASP A 126 -1.98 -19.84 20.50
CA ASP A 126 -1.11 -19.33 21.54
C ASP A 126 -1.49 -19.98 22.88
N GLY A 127 -0.70 -19.78 23.94
CA GLY A 127 -0.94 -20.41 25.24
C GLY A 127 -2.30 -20.06 25.90
N LYS A 128 -3.11 -19.17 25.29
CA LYS A 128 -4.44 -18.78 25.76
C LYS A 128 -5.55 -19.00 24.72
N ARG A 129 -5.22 -19.05 23.42
CA ARG A 129 -6.19 -19.06 22.32
C ARG A 129 -5.89 -20.17 21.33
N GLN A 130 -6.93 -20.84 20.86
CA GLN A 130 -6.81 -21.90 19.86
C GLN A 130 -6.44 -21.32 18.49
N ALA A 131 -6.00 -22.21 17.58
CA ALA A 131 -5.80 -21.84 16.18
C ALA A 131 -7.14 -21.47 15.55
N GLY A 132 -7.11 -20.46 14.69
CA GLY A 132 -8.27 -19.96 13.98
C GLY A 132 -8.02 -19.86 12.48
N LYS A 133 -9.05 -20.09 11.68
CA LYS A 133 -9.04 -19.86 10.23
C LYS A 133 -10.34 -19.20 9.81
N VAL A 134 -10.25 -18.20 8.96
CA VAL A 134 -11.40 -17.57 8.30
C VAL A 134 -11.13 -17.56 6.81
N GLU A 135 -12.14 -17.94 6.03
CA GLU A 135 -12.13 -17.85 4.57
C GLU A 135 -13.27 -16.93 4.12
N ALA A 136 -12.96 -16.02 3.19
CA ALA A 136 -13.88 -15.01 2.68
C ALA A 136 -13.55 -14.63 1.23
N GLU A 137 -14.48 -13.96 0.55
CA GLU A 137 -14.23 -13.45 -0.79
C GLU A 137 -13.51 -12.09 -0.76
N LYS A 138 -13.80 -11.28 0.25
CA LYS A 138 -13.17 -9.96 0.44
C LYS A 138 -12.86 -9.74 1.91
N LEU A 139 -11.79 -9.00 2.19
CA LEU A 139 -11.47 -8.55 3.54
C LEU A 139 -10.86 -7.16 3.50
N HIS A 140 -11.49 -6.22 4.21
CA HIS A 140 -10.94 -4.90 4.48
C HIS A 140 -10.13 -4.95 5.76
N VAL A 141 -8.88 -4.49 5.71
CA VAL A 141 -7.98 -4.43 6.87
C VAL A 141 -7.46 -3.01 7.02
N ASP A 142 -7.68 -2.43 8.18
CA ASP A 142 -7.03 -1.19 8.60
C ASP A 142 -5.77 -1.54 9.39
N THR A 143 -4.62 -1.17 8.83
CA THR A 143 -3.30 -1.52 9.39
C THR A 143 -2.91 -0.67 10.60
N GLU A 144 -3.53 0.50 10.80
CA GLU A 144 -3.27 1.35 11.98
C GLU A 144 -4.15 0.96 13.16
N SER A 145 -5.45 0.80 12.92
CA SER A 145 -6.38 0.39 13.98
C SER A 145 -6.29 -1.10 14.29
N GLN A 146 -5.65 -1.88 13.39
CA GLN A 146 -5.55 -3.35 13.44
C GLN A 146 -6.92 -4.01 13.48
N TYR A 147 -7.81 -3.50 12.63
CA TYR A 147 -9.19 -3.92 12.52
C TYR A 147 -9.45 -4.53 11.15
N ALA A 148 -10.14 -5.66 11.11
CA ALA A 148 -10.51 -6.32 9.87
C ALA A 148 -12.03 -6.51 9.79
N GLN A 149 -12.61 -6.35 8.60
CA GLN A 149 -14.04 -6.55 8.39
C GLN A 149 -14.35 -7.06 6.99
N THR A 150 -15.48 -7.77 6.90
CA THR A 150 -16.07 -8.16 5.62
C THR A 150 -17.57 -8.26 5.74
N ASP A 151 -18.24 -7.83 4.69
CA ASP A 151 -19.68 -7.94 4.45
C ASP A 151 -20.01 -9.14 3.54
N THR A 152 -18.99 -9.91 3.13
CA THR A 152 -19.16 -11.13 2.33
C THR A 152 -19.35 -12.36 3.24
N PRO A 153 -20.00 -13.42 2.74
CA PRO A 153 -20.09 -14.67 3.48
C PRO A 153 -18.71 -15.19 3.86
N VAL A 154 -18.59 -15.66 5.10
CA VAL A 154 -17.37 -16.23 5.66
C VAL A 154 -17.61 -17.63 6.17
N SER A 155 -16.62 -18.50 6.03
CA SER A 155 -16.50 -19.73 6.82
C SER A 155 -15.39 -19.56 7.84
N PHE A 156 -15.60 -20.06 9.04
CA PHE A 156 -14.63 -19.96 10.11
C PHE A 156 -14.41 -21.29 10.82
N GLN A 157 -13.22 -21.45 11.38
CA GLN A 157 -12.82 -22.51 12.27
C GLN A 157 -12.04 -21.92 13.43
N TYR A 158 -12.31 -22.40 14.65
CA TYR A 158 -11.59 -22.04 15.86
C TYR A 158 -11.46 -23.28 16.76
N GLY A 159 -10.27 -23.88 16.77
CA GLY A 159 -10.08 -25.22 17.31
C GLY A 159 -11.01 -26.25 16.65
N ALA A 160 -11.83 -26.92 17.46
CA ALA A 160 -12.86 -27.84 16.98
C ALA A 160 -14.16 -27.13 16.52
N SER A 161 -14.37 -25.89 16.94
CA SER A 161 -15.55 -25.12 16.58
C SER A 161 -15.45 -24.65 15.13
N HIS A 162 -16.57 -24.66 14.40
CA HIS A 162 -16.61 -24.22 13.01
C HIS A 162 -17.99 -23.69 12.63
N GLY A 163 -18.07 -22.92 11.55
CA GLY A 163 -19.34 -22.38 11.10
C GLY A 163 -19.24 -21.49 9.88
N GLN A 164 -20.36 -20.85 9.57
CA GLN A 164 -20.51 -19.87 8.51
C GLN A 164 -21.27 -18.64 9.03
N ALA A 165 -20.99 -17.48 8.45
CA ALA A 165 -21.72 -16.24 8.70
C ALA A 165 -21.79 -15.41 7.42
N GLY A 166 -22.72 -14.45 7.37
CA GLY A 166 -22.86 -13.51 6.25
C GLY A 166 -21.90 -12.32 6.28
N GLY A 167 -20.96 -12.30 7.22
CA GLY A 167 -19.99 -11.22 7.41
C GLY A 167 -19.33 -11.31 8.78
N MET A 168 -18.22 -10.61 8.95
CA MET A 168 -17.51 -10.58 10.23
C MET A 168 -16.76 -9.27 10.48
N THR A 169 -16.42 -9.06 11.74
CA THR A 169 -15.47 -8.05 12.17
C THR A 169 -14.48 -8.66 13.14
N TYR A 170 -13.24 -8.22 13.09
CA TYR A 170 -12.17 -8.66 13.97
C TYR A 170 -11.37 -7.47 14.45
N ASP A 171 -11.30 -7.31 15.77
CA ASP A 171 -10.46 -6.32 16.43
C ASP A 171 -9.27 -7.04 17.07
N HIS A 172 -8.08 -6.78 16.55
CA HIS A 172 -6.87 -7.39 17.06
C HIS A 172 -6.53 -6.97 18.50
N LYS A 173 -6.79 -5.71 18.87
CA LYS A 173 -6.43 -5.16 20.19
C LYS A 173 -7.22 -5.84 21.31
N THR A 174 -8.50 -6.13 21.06
CA THR A 174 -9.36 -6.85 21.99
C THR A 174 -9.33 -8.36 21.77
N GLY A 175 -8.91 -8.81 20.58
CA GLY A 175 -8.94 -10.20 20.15
C GLY A 175 -10.36 -10.72 19.90
N MET A 176 -11.32 -9.82 19.65
CA MET A 176 -12.73 -10.15 19.51
C MET A 176 -13.09 -10.37 18.03
N LEU A 177 -13.63 -11.55 17.72
CA LEU A 177 -14.21 -11.89 16.42
C LEU A 177 -15.74 -11.87 16.55
N ASN A 178 -16.40 -11.01 15.79
CA ASN A 178 -17.86 -10.92 15.74
C ASN A 178 -18.38 -11.32 14.37
N PHE A 179 -19.55 -11.96 14.34
CA PHE A 179 -20.23 -12.33 13.11
C PHE A 179 -21.49 -11.47 12.93
N SER A 180 -21.61 -10.83 11.77
CA SER A 180 -22.58 -9.74 11.58
C SER A 180 -23.99 -10.23 11.24
N SER A 181 -24.13 -11.36 10.54
CA SER A 181 -25.45 -11.89 10.13
C SER A 181 -25.41 -13.37 9.77
N LYS A 182 -26.60 -14.00 9.69
CA LYS A 182 -26.82 -15.38 9.16
C LYS A 182 -25.85 -16.43 9.72
N VAL A 183 -25.62 -16.40 11.03
CA VAL A 183 -24.64 -17.25 11.69
C VAL A 183 -25.17 -18.67 11.86
N LYS A 184 -24.40 -19.65 11.40
CA LYS A 184 -24.62 -21.07 11.66
C LYS A 184 -23.32 -21.68 12.13
N ALA A 185 -23.27 -22.14 13.37
CA ALA A 185 -22.04 -22.62 13.99
C ALA A 185 -22.26 -23.90 14.81
N THR A 186 -21.24 -24.72 14.84
CA THR A 186 -21.09 -25.83 15.79
C THR A 186 -19.97 -25.45 16.74
N ILE A 187 -20.31 -25.24 18.01
CA ILE A 187 -19.38 -24.81 19.05
C ILE A 187 -19.06 -25.99 19.96
N TYR A 188 -17.76 -26.23 20.18
CA TYR A 188 -17.27 -27.24 21.10
C TYR A 188 -16.63 -26.53 22.31
N ASP A 189 -17.09 -26.90 23.50
CA ASP A 189 -16.48 -26.44 24.76
C ASP A 189 -15.20 -27.26 25.02
N THR A 190 -14.11 -26.58 25.30
CA THR A 190 -12.78 -27.17 25.46
C THR A 190 -12.53 -27.62 26.90
N LYS A 191 -13.58 -27.83 27.69
CA LYS A 191 -13.46 -28.13 29.13
C LYS A 191 -12.81 -29.49 29.44
N ASP A 192 -12.64 -30.36 28.44
CA ASP A 192 -12.14 -31.73 28.59
C ASP A 192 -10.90 -32.06 27.73
N MET A 193 -9.98 -31.11 27.49
CA MET A 193 -8.65 -31.41 26.91
C MET A 193 -7.51 -31.03 27.85
#